data_AF-A0A1Y6ECF3-F1
#
_entry.id   AF-A0A1Y6ECF3-F1
#
_cell.length_a   1.000
_cell.length_b   1.000
_cell.length_c   1.000
_cell.angle_alpha   90.00
_cell.angle_beta   90.00
_cell.angle_gamma   90.00
#
_symmetry.space_group_name_H-M   'P 1'
#
loop_
_entity.id
_entity.type
_entity.pdbx_description
1 polymer ?
#
loop_
_entity_poly.entity_id
_entity_poly.type
_entity_poly.pdbx_seq_one_letter_code
_entity_poly.pdbx_strand_id
1 'polypeptide(L)'
;MMSREICRVEGRFVVLQLVRAAANPQPTCEYSLEDGALLHRACADIRASQAEMALAVLGQIGRADGVAVMADLADDGPDHLRWEALRHALALDPLAGIDILTGMIRHADDQLHHAASRLRDQLKQTHPQLFAKETEPCPA
;
A
#
# COMPACT_ATOMS: atom_id res chain seq x y z
N MET A 1 3.74 -23.40 -11.10
CA MET A 1 4.15 -22.07 -11.57
C MET A 1 5.56 -22.19 -12.11
N MET A 2 5.77 -22.04 -13.42
CA MET A 2 7.10 -22.20 -14.04
C MET A 2 7.92 -20.93 -13.75
N SER A 3 8.95 -21.04 -12.92
CA SER A 3 9.93 -19.97 -12.72
C SER A 3 10.74 -19.82 -14.01
N ARG A 4 10.77 -18.62 -14.59
CA ARG A 4 11.56 -18.33 -15.78
C ARG A 4 12.80 -17.55 -15.37
N GLU A 5 13.96 -18.17 -15.50
CA GLU A 5 15.25 -17.54 -15.25
C GLU A 5 15.86 -17.03 -16.57
N ILE A 6 16.40 -15.82 -16.56
CA ILE A 6 17.08 -15.21 -17.71
C ILE A 6 18.52 -14.96 -17.29
N CYS A 7 19.43 -15.82 -17.74
CA CYS A 7 20.83 -15.78 -17.29
C CYS A 7 21.70 -14.74 -18.03
N ARG A 8 21.38 -14.40 -19.29
CA ARG A 8 22.17 -13.44 -20.09
C ARG A 8 21.36 -12.81 -21.23
N VAL A 9 21.60 -11.53 -21.51
CA VAL A 9 21.05 -10.78 -22.65
C VAL A 9 22.15 -9.92 -23.26
N GLU A 10 22.50 -10.11 -24.53
CA GLU A 10 23.57 -9.35 -25.22
C GLU A 10 23.06 -8.16 -26.06
N GLY A 11 21.80 -7.79 -25.88
CA GLY A 11 21.15 -6.74 -26.66
C GLY A 11 19.88 -6.25 -25.97
N ARG A 12 18.79 -6.10 -26.71
CA ARG A 12 17.49 -5.69 -26.16
C ARG A 12 16.63 -6.93 -25.91
N PHE A 13 16.11 -7.05 -24.70
CA PHE A 13 15.17 -8.09 -24.33
C PHE A 13 13.84 -7.46 -23.95
N VAL A 14 12.77 -7.93 -24.59
CA VAL A 14 11.40 -7.44 -24.34
C VAL A 14 10.55 -8.64 -23.96
N VAL A 15 9.85 -8.54 -22.83
CA VAL A 15 8.87 -9.53 -22.40
C VAL A 15 7.49 -8.94 -22.62
N LEU A 16 6.72 -9.55 -23.50
CA LEU A 16 5.30 -9.27 -23.61
C LEU A 16 4.53 -10.32 -22.81
N GLN A 17 3.97 -9.93 -21.68
CA GLN A 17 3.05 -10.77 -20.92
C GLN A 17 1.62 -10.45 -21.36
N LEU A 18 0.99 -11.40 -22.06
CA LEU A 18 -0.42 -11.31 -22.43
C LEU A 18 -1.27 -11.98 -21.36
N VAL A 19 -2.18 -11.22 -20.78
CA VAL A 19 -3.16 -11.72 -19.80
C VAL A 19 -4.54 -11.38 -20.32
N ARG A 20 -5.47 -12.34 -20.26
CA ARG A 20 -6.88 -12.09 -20.54
C ARG A 20 -7.57 -11.67 -19.24
N ALA A 21 -7.75 -10.38 -19.04
CA ALA A 21 -8.56 -9.86 -17.96
C ALA A 21 -10.05 -9.81 -18.38
N ALA A 22 -10.95 -10.02 -17.42
CA ALA A 22 -12.36 -9.68 -17.63
C ALA A 22 -12.49 -8.17 -17.84
N ALA A 23 -13.46 -7.72 -18.64
CA ALA A 23 -13.67 -6.29 -18.91
C ALA A 23 -13.99 -5.47 -17.64
N ASN A 24 -14.56 -6.12 -16.63
CA ASN A 24 -14.81 -5.55 -15.31
C ASN A 24 -14.52 -6.62 -14.24
N PRO A 25 -13.27 -6.75 -13.76
CA PRO A 25 -12.90 -7.77 -12.80
C PRO A 25 -13.53 -7.43 -11.44
N GLN A 26 -14.48 -8.27 -11.00
CA GLN A 26 -15.15 -8.13 -9.71
C GLN A 26 -14.40 -8.94 -8.64
N PRO A 27 -14.21 -8.39 -7.42
CA PRO A 27 -13.56 -9.12 -6.33
C PRO A 27 -14.20 -10.49 -6.11
N THR A 28 -13.36 -11.51 -5.88
CA THR A 28 -13.88 -12.82 -5.49
C THR A 28 -14.21 -12.78 -4.01
N CYS A 29 -15.43 -13.16 -3.63
CA CYS A 29 -15.86 -13.24 -2.24
C CYS A 29 -16.25 -14.68 -1.91
N GLU A 30 -15.72 -15.20 -0.81
CA GLU A 30 -16.10 -16.49 -0.25
C GLU A 30 -16.98 -16.26 0.97
N TYR A 31 -18.12 -16.94 1.02
CA TYR A 31 -19.09 -16.82 2.11
C TYR A 31 -19.28 -18.16 2.79
N SER A 32 -19.48 -18.13 4.10
CA SER A 32 -19.89 -19.28 4.89
C SER A 32 -21.28 -19.73 4.44
N LEU A 33 -21.45 -21.03 4.22
CA LEU A 33 -22.75 -21.60 3.83
C LEU A 33 -23.73 -21.67 5.01
N GLU A 34 -23.22 -21.69 6.24
CA GLU A 34 -24.04 -21.85 7.44
C GLU A 34 -24.80 -20.57 7.80
N ASP A 35 -24.13 -19.41 7.70
CA ASP A 35 -24.63 -18.12 8.19
C ASP A 35 -24.49 -16.98 7.17
N GLY A 36 -23.89 -17.22 6.00
CA GLY A 36 -23.69 -16.20 4.97
C GLY A 36 -22.60 -15.17 5.31
N ALA A 37 -21.80 -15.39 6.36
CA ALA A 37 -20.72 -14.47 6.72
C ALA A 37 -19.63 -14.42 5.63
N LEU A 38 -19.11 -13.22 5.32
CA LEU A 38 -17.97 -13.06 4.41
C LEU A 38 -16.71 -13.62 5.08
N LEU A 39 -16.16 -14.70 4.51
CA LEU A 39 -14.96 -15.38 5.02
C LEU A 39 -13.69 -14.81 4.39
N HIS A 40 -13.70 -14.62 3.08
CA HIS A 40 -12.53 -14.17 2.34
C HIS A 40 -12.93 -13.28 1.17
N ARG A 41 -12.10 -12.28 0.87
CA ARG A 41 -12.23 -11.44 -0.31
C ARG A 41 -10.86 -11.29 -0.97
N ALA A 42 -10.77 -11.64 -2.25
CA ALA A 42 -9.58 -11.49 -3.06
C ALA A 42 -9.80 -10.42 -4.14
N CYS A 43 -8.78 -9.58 -4.35
CA CYS A 43 -8.77 -8.62 -5.44
C CYS A 43 -8.75 -9.35 -6.79
N ALA A 44 -9.59 -8.94 -7.73
CA ALA A 44 -9.63 -9.53 -9.07
C ALA A 44 -8.72 -8.81 -10.08
N ASP A 45 -8.02 -7.76 -9.65
CA ASP A 45 -7.04 -7.06 -10.47
C ASP A 45 -5.63 -7.60 -10.21
N ILE A 46 -5.08 -8.27 -11.23
CA ILE A 46 -3.71 -8.79 -11.20
C ILE A 46 -2.66 -7.69 -10.98
N ARG A 47 -2.91 -6.47 -11.46
CA ARG A 47 -1.98 -5.34 -11.23
C ARG A 47 -1.99 -4.93 -9.78
N ALA A 48 -3.16 -4.95 -9.14
CA ALA A 48 -3.26 -4.65 -7.73
C ALA A 48 -2.52 -5.71 -6.88
N SER A 49 -2.70 -6.99 -7.18
CA SER A 49 -1.94 -8.07 -6.51
C SER A 49 -0.42 -7.97 -6.74
N GLN A 50 0.01 -7.57 -7.94
CA GLN A 50 1.43 -7.35 -8.22
C GLN A 50 1.98 -6.16 -7.43
N ALA A 51 1.21 -5.07 -7.31
CA ALA A 51 1.59 -3.92 -6.51
C ALA A 51 1.69 -4.27 -5.02
N GLU A 52 0.73 -5.03 -4.46
CA GLU A 52 0.81 -5.54 -3.08
C GLU A 52 2.09 -6.35 -2.85
N MET A 53 2.40 -7.29 -3.76
CA MET A 53 3.62 -8.09 -3.68
C MET A 53 4.88 -7.21 -3.75
N ALA A 54 4.89 -6.21 -4.64
CA ALA A 54 6.03 -5.30 -4.76
C ALA A 54 6.22 -4.47 -3.49
N LEU A 55 5.15 -3.92 -2.90
CA LEU A 55 5.19 -3.20 -1.62
C LEU A 55 5.77 -4.08 -0.52
N ALA A 56 5.28 -5.32 -0.41
CA ALA A 56 5.75 -6.28 0.59
C ALA A 56 7.25 -6.56 0.45
N VAL A 57 7.72 -6.80 -0.79
CA VAL A 57 9.14 -7.01 -1.07
C VAL A 57 9.95 -5.78 -0.71
N LEU A 58 9.58 -4.59 -1.20
CA LEU A 58 10.31 -3.34 -0.98
C LEU A 58 10.39 -2.98 0.52
N GLY A 59 9.30 -3.16 1.24
CA GLY A 59 9.25 -3.00 2.69
C GLY A 59 10.18 -3.99 3.40
N GLN A 60 10.13 -5.26 3.04
CA GLN A 60 10.93 -6.31 3.67
C GLN A 60 12.44 -6.14 3.44
N ILE A 61 12.85 -5.63 2.28
CA ILE A 61 14.27 -5.39 1.97
C ILE A 61 14.76 -4.00 2.41
N GLY A 62 13.92 -3.19 3.07
CA GLY A 62 14.33 -1.92 3.65
C GLY A 62 14.65 -0.82 2.63
N ARG A 63 14.07 -0.87 1.42
CA ARG A 63 14.38 0.08 0.32
C ARG A 63 13.65 1.41 0.50
N ALA A 64 14.23 2.32 1.29
CA ALA A 64 13.66 3.63 1.61
C ALA A 64 13.46 4.55 0.38
N ASP A 65 14.24 4.39 -0.69
CA ASP A 65 14.05 5.11 -1.96
C ASP A 65 12.73 4.75 -2.67
N GLY A 66 12.07 3.66 -2.26
CA GLY A 66 10.73 3.29 -2.72
C GLY A 66 9.59 4.09 -2.09
N VAL A 67 9.85 4.87 -1.04
CA VAL A 67 8.80 5.59 -0.28
C VAL A 67 8.03 6.58 -1.15
N ALA A 68 8.68 7.26 -2.10
CA ALA A 68 7.98 8.17 -3.02
C ALA A 68 6.92 7.43 -3.86
N VAL A 69 7.25 6.24 -4.37
CA VAL A 69 6.30 5.42 -5.13
C VAL A 69 5.16 4.90 -4.25
N MET A 70 5.45 4.62 -2.96
CA MET A 70 4.42 4.26 -1.99
C MET A 70 3.48 5.44 -1.71
N ALA A 71 4.00 6.66 -1.67
CA ALA A 71 3.19 7.87 -1.51
C ALA A 71 2.24 8.07 -2.70
N ASP A 72 2.73 7.94 -3.92
CA ASP A 72 1.91 8.02 -5.14
C ASP A 72 0.79 6.97 -5.13
N LEU A 73 1.10 5.74 -4.71
CA LEU A 73 0.12 4.65 -4.62
C LEU A 73 -0.90 4.87 -3.49
N ALA A 74 -0.50 5.53 -2.41
CA ALA A 74 -1.37 5.88 -1.29
C ALA A 74 -2.37 6.98 -1.63
N ASP A 75 -2.08 7.81 -2.64
CA ASP A 75 -2.97 8.87 -3.11
C ASP A 75 -4.09 8.30 -4.00
N ASP A 76 -3.73 7.59 -5.07
CA ASP A 76 -4.66 7.22 -6.16
C ASP A 76 -4.98 5.72 -6.28
N GLY A 77 -4.50 4.89 -5.36
CA GLY A 77 -4.74 3.44 -5.39
C GLY A 77 -6.16 3.01 -4.99
N PRO A 78 -6.52 1.74 -5.17
CA PRO A 78 -7.65 1.14 -4.44
C PRO A 78 -7.40 1.18 -2.92
N ASP A 79 -8.44 1.32 -2.10
CA ASP A 79 -8.30 1.55 -0.64
C ASP A 79 -7.42 0.53 0.08
N HIS A 80 -7.47 -0.75 -0.29
CA HIS A 80 -6.61 -1.78 0.30
C HIS A 80 -5.13 -1.54 -0.01
N LEU A 81 -4.81 -1.14 -1.24
CA LEU A 81 -3.46 -0.81 -1.68
C LEU A 81 -2.98 0.49 -1.06
N ARG A 82 -3.85 1.50 -0.98
CA ARG A 82 -3.55 2.77 -0.32
C ARG A 82 -3.14 2.52 1.13
N TRP A 83 -3.90 1.68 1.83
CA TRP A 83 -3.63 1.30 3.21
C TRP A 83 -2.32 0.51 3.38
N GLU A 84 -2.04 -0.44 2.48
CA GLU A 84 -0.80 -1.22 2.55
C GLU A 84 0.43 -0.37 2.22
N ALA A 85 0.31 0.55 1.25
CA ALA A 85 1.36 1.51 0.91
C ALA A 85 1.69 2.42 2.10
N LEU A 86 0.67 2.95 2.80
CA LEU A 86 0.84 3.71 4.03
C LEU A 86 1.60 2.90 5.11
N ARG A 87 1.21 1.65 5.35
CA ARG A 87 1.86 0.78 6.35
C ARG A 87 3.34 0.57 6.04
N HIS A 88 3.67 0.30 4.77
CA HIS A 88 5.06 0.14 4.35
C HIS A 88 5.85 1.44 4.40
N ALA A 89 5.25 2.57 4.01
CA ALA A 89 5.86 3.88 4.14
C ALA A 89 6.18 4.21 5.60
N LEU A 90 5.24 4.02 6.53
CA LEU A 90 5.47 4.22 7.98
C LEU A 90 6.60 3.35 8.53
N ALA A 91 6.77 2.13 8.01
CA ALA A 91 7.83 1.23 8.44
C ALA A 91 9.22 1.62 7.90
N LEU A 92 9.30 2.18 6.70
CA LEU A 92 10.55 2.57 6.05
C LEU A 92 10.97 4.01 6.42
N ASP A 93 10.02 4.94 6.40
CA ASP A 93 10.19 6.36 6.75
C ASP A 93 8.94 6.84 7.51
N PRO A 94 9.00 6.88 8.85
CA PRO A 94 7.88 7.31 9.68
C PRO A 94 7.39 8.73 9.37
N LEU A 95 8.25 9.66 8.93
CA LEU A 95 7.84 11.04 8.64
C LEU A 95 7.01 11.08 7.36
N ALA A 96 7.52 10.48 6.28
CA ALA A 96 6.77 10.37 5.02
C ALA A 96 5.45 9.59 5.21
N GLY A 97 5.47 8.52 6.01
CA GLY A 97 4.26 7.78 6.37
C GLY A 97 3.23 8.62 7.14
N ILE A 98 3.67 9.50 8.03
CA ILE A 98 2.78 10.44 8.75
C ILE A 98 2.19 11.48 7.81
N ASP A 99 2.94 11.96 6.82
CA ASP A 99 2.44 12.89 5.82
C ASP A 99 1.32 12.25 4.99
N ILE A 100 1.52 11.02 4.51
CA ILE A 100 0.50 10.22 3.81
C ILE A 100 -0.73 10.02 4.70
N LEU A 101 -0.53 9.61 5.96
CA LEU A 101 -1.60 9.40 6.93
C LEU A 101 -2.43 10.67 7.13
N THR A 102 -1.76 11.81 7.24
CA THR A 102 -2.41 13.11 7.38
C THR A 102 -3.22 13.48 6.14
N GLY A 103 -2.72 13.16 4.94
CA GLY A 103 -3.45 13.31 3.67
C GLY A 103 -4.78 12.56 3.66
N MET A 104 -4.77 11.28 4.07
CA MET A 104 -5.99 10.45 4.19
C MET A 104 -6.99 11.00 5.21
N ILE A 105 -6.50 11.62 6.29
CA ILE A 105 -7.37 12.19 7.35
C ILE A 105 -8.01 13.51 6.89
N ARG A 106 -7.35 14.31 6.04
CA ARG A 106 -7.88 15.61 5.61
C ARG A 106 -9.21 15.51 4.87
N HIS A 107 -9.45 14.41 4.17
CA HIS A 107 -10.64 14.19 3.36
C HIS A 107 -11.65 13.37 4.16
N ALA A 108 -12.66 14.03 4.74
CA ALA A 108 -13.67 13.35 5.57
C ALA A 108 -14.53 12.34 4.79
N ASP A 109 -14.68 12.55 3.48
CA ASP A 109 -15.42 11.65 2.58
C ASP A 109 -14.58 10.45 2.10
N ASP A 110 -13.29 10.38 2.46
CA ASP A 110 -12.42 9.26 2.14
C ASP A 110 -12.85 8.02 2.94
N GLN A 111 -12.98 6.87 2.25
CA GLN A 111 -13.34 5.60 2.89
C GLN A 111 -12.34 5.19 3.98
N LEU A 112 -11.09 5.64 3.88
CA LEU A 112 -10.04 5.37 4.86
C LEU A 112 -9.99 6.36 6.02
N HIS A 113 -10.75 7.47 5.99
CA HIS A 113 -10.68 8.56 6.97
C HIS A 113 -10.75 8.07 8.42
N HIS A 114 -11.73 7.22 8.74
CA HIS A 114 -11.93 6.71 10.09
C HIS A 114 -10.79 5.77 10.54
N ALA A 115 -10.33 4.88 9.64
CA ALA A 115 -9.24 3.97 9.93
C ALA A 115 -7.91 4.72 10.14
N ALA A 116 -7.64 5.71 9.28
CA ALA A 116 -6.48 6.59 9.37
C ALA A 116 -6.48 7.42 10.66
N SER A 117 -7.62 8.02 11.01
CA SER A 117 -7.76 8.79 12.26
C SER A 117 -7.47 7.94 13.49
N ARG A 118 -8.01 6.73 13.55
CA ARG A 118 -7.75 5.78 14.63
C ARG A 118 -6.27 5.40 14.73
N LEU A 119 -5.62 5.14 13.59
CA LEU A 119 -4.19 4.82 13.56
C LEU A 119 -3.35 6.00 14.06
N ARG A 120 -3.66 7.23 13.65
CA ARG A 120 -2.97 8.43 14.14
C ARG A 120 -3.09 8.56 15.65
N ASP A 121 -4.29 8.37 16.20
CA ASP A 121 -4.52 8.50 17.63
C ASP A 121 -3.76 7.41 18.41
N GLN A 122 -3.72 6.18 17.90
CA GLN A 122 -2.89 5.10 18.45
C GLN A 122 -1.40 5.42 18.37
N LEU A 123 -0.90 5.95 17.25
CA LEU A 123 0.51 6.34 17.11
C LEU A 123 0.89 7.49 18.04
N LYS A 124 0.01 8.47 18.24
CA LYS A 124 0.23 9.57 19.21
C LYS A 124 0.35 9.04 20.63
N GLN A 125 -0.47 8.05 20.99
CA GLN A 125 -0.42 7.42 22.31
C GLN A 125 0.83 6.54 22.49
N THR A 126 1.22 5.77 21.46
CA THR A 126 2.27 4.74 21.57
C THR A 126 3.67 5.29 21.27
N HIS A 127 3.77 6.27 20.38
CA HIS A 127 5.02 6.83 19.85
C HIS A 127 4.95 8.37 19.75
N PRO A 128 4.76 9.08 20.88
CA PRO A 128 4.60 10.54 20.87
C PRO A 128 5.79 11.29 20.23
N GLN A 129 7.00 10.73 20.29
CA GLN A 129 8.21 11.29 19.66
C GLN A 129 8.09 11.49 18.14
N LEU A 130 7.22 10.73 17.46
CA LEU A 130 7.01 10.87 16.02
C LEU A 130 6.28 12.17 15.68
N PHE A 131 5.50 12.71 16.62
CA PHE A 131 4.70 13.94 16.45
C PHE A 131 5.31 15.15 17.16
N ALA A 132 6.33 14.95 18.01
CA ALA A 132 6.98 16.03 18.74
C ALA A 132 7.75 17.00 17.82
N LYS A 133 8.20 16.54 16.64
CA LYS A 133 8.97 17.33 15.66
C LYS A 133 8.18 18.39 14.89
N GLU A 134 6.85 18.46 15.04
CA GLU A 134 6.04 19.57 14.48
C GLU A 134 6.27 20.92 15.20
N THR A 135 7.08 20.96 16.28
CA THR A 135 7.16 22.11 17.20
C THR A 135 8.49 22.89 17.20
N GLU A 136 9.52 22.44 16.50
CA GLU A 136 10.77 23.22 16.40
C GLU A 136 10.88 23.89 15.03
N PRO A 137 10.68 25.23 14.94
CA PRO A 137 11.00 25.94 13.71
C PRO A 137 12.48 25.77 13.40
N CYS A 138 12.78 25.38 12.17
CA CYS A 138 14.13 25.31 11.63
C CYS A 138 14.85 26.65 11.91
N PRO A 139 16.03 26.66 12.57
CA PRO A 139 16.80 27.88 12.72
C PRO A 139 17.27 28.34 11.33
N ALA A 140 16.98 29.61 11.02
CA ALA A 140 17.32 30.28 9.77
C ALA A 140 18.84 30.35 9.50
#